data_AF-A0A6A6TTU1-F1
#
_entry.id   AF-A0A6A6TTU1-F1
#
_cell.length_a   1.000
_cell.length_b   1.000
_cell.length_c   1.000
_cell.angle_alpha   90.00
_cell.angle_beta   90.00
_cell.angle_gamma   90.00
#
_symmetry.space_group_name_H-M   'P 1'
#
loop_
_entity.id
_entity.type
_entity.pdbx_description
1 polymer ?
#
loop_
_entity_poly.entity_id
_entity_poly.type
_entity_poly.pdbx_seq_one_letter_code
_entity_poly.pdbx_strand_id
1 'polypeptide(L)'
;MTASDKDAGGMISGTPVGTAESVFNNYPDDLTKWGYTFDTEAGEAFESGTGPEIDDAMRSLGIRYDEFDDDGPNYVTGWYHSKQTMHNNVVYPPTQARFRTIVNPEGGLIVGWLKYGLKFMGANLNPRVTQIPEFKNWADVAHLSWEIMCRMVGRDARNLRYIVSADIYNSETEALIAHSLQSTWTDDWKDTMCKRWEWKNKVEWDSSSEQFEVLLASPNGRGAAFMLIQHKSFYGEKRTIDKVTFWCTYTPDDDDEEEEGIWNLQLMFHVSQ
;
A
#
# COMPACT_ATOMS: atom_id res chain seq x y z
N MET A 1 -7.52 5.09 23.13
CA MET A 1 -6.75 4.06 23.88
C MET A 1 -5.27 4.32 23.65
N THR A 2 -4.45 4.44 24.69
CA THR A 2 -2.98 4.51 24.53
C THR A 2 -2.41 3.10 24.75
N ALA A 3 -2.26 2.32 23.69
CA ALA A 3 -1.47 1.08 23.75
C ALA A 3 0.02 1.44 23.77
N SER A 4 0.82 0.75 24.59
CA SER A 4 2.28 0.94 24.58
C SER A 4 2.92 0.23 23.38
N ASP A 5 4.14 0.61 23.01
CA ASP A 5 4.91 -0.10 21.96
C ASP A 5 5.08 -1.60 22.27
N LYS A 6 5.16 -1.93 23.57
CA LYS A 6 5.18 -3.31 24.04
C LYS A 6 3.86 -4.04 23.78
N ASP A 7 2.73 -3.38 23.99
CA ASP A 7 1.40 -3.95 23.73
C ASP A 7 1.20 -4.14 22.21
N ALA A 8 1.65 -3.17 21.40
CA ALA A 8 1.62 -3.25 19.94
C ALA A 8 2.53 -4.38 19.41
N GLY A 9 3.73 -4.53 19.96
CA GLY A 9 4.66 -5.59 19.58
C GLY A 9 4.12 -7.01 19.83
N GLY A 10 3.24 -7.19 20.82
CA GLY A 10 2.57 -8.48 21.04
C GLY A 10 1.51 -8.83 19.98
N MET A 11 1.05 -7.84 19.20
CA MET A 11 -0.02 -7.99 18.21
C MET A 11 0.50 -8.09 16.76
N ILE A 12 1.76 -7.75 16.53
CA ILE A 12 2.34 -7.66 15.18
C ILE A 12 3.37 -8.78 14.99
N SER A 13 3.15 -9.62 13.97
CA SER A 13 4.10 -10.69 13.64
C SER A 13 5.32 -10.14 12.90
N GLY A 14 6.52 -10.61 13.25
CA GLY A 14 7.77 -10.19 12.60
C GLY A 14 8.55 -9.12 13.37
N THR A 15 8.09 -8.75 14.58
CA THR A 15 8.77 -7.81 15.47
C THR A 15 9.35 -8.55 16.68
N PRO A 16 10.44 -8.05 17.30
CA PRO A 16 10.98 -8.64 18.52
C PRO A 16 9.98 -8.54 19.69
N VAL A 17 10.06 -9.50 20.62
CA VAL A 17 9.25 -9.47 21.85
C VAL A 17 9.50 -8.15 22.60
N GLY A 18 8.44 -7.37 22.77
CA GLY A 18 8.47 -6.13 23.54
C GLY A 18 8.62 -4.85 22.72
N THR A 19 8.63 -4.93 21.39
CA THR A 19 8.53 -3.75 20.52
C THR A 19 7.74 -4.06 19.25
N ALA A 20 7.08 -3.04 18.71
CA ALA A 20 6.50 -3.10 17.37
C ALA A 20 7.53 -2.83 16.27
N GLU A 21 8.79 -2.52 16.60
CA GLU A 21 9.81 -2.19 15.58
C GLU A 21 10.11 -3.40 14.69
N SER A 22 10.12 -3.18 13.38
CA SER A 22 10.55 -4.14 12.39
C SER A 22 12.05 -4.38 12.47
N VAL A 23 12.44 -5.63 12.30
CA VAL A 23 13.86 -6.00 12.15
C VAL A 23 14.36 -5.80 10.72
N PHE A 24 13.48 -5.49 9.77
CA PHE A 24 13.79 -5.42 8.35
C PHE A 24 14.05 -3.97 7.93
N ASN A 25 15.33 -3.62 7.82
CA ASN A 25 15.78 -2.25 7.55
C ASN A 25 16.93 -2.20 6.51
N ASN A 26 17.26 -3.33 5.86
CA ASN A 26 18.39 -3.43 4.95
C ASN A 26 17.92 -3.67 3.51
N TYR A 27 17.85 -2.60 2.72
CA TYR A 27 17.57 -2.69 1.29
C TYR A 27 18.86 -2.97 0.47
N PRO A 28 18.86 -3.91 -0.50
CA PRO A 28 17.82 -4.89 -0.84
C PRO A 28 18.01 -6.24 -0.13
N ASP A 29 18.96 -6.33 0.80
CA ASP A 29 19.42 -7.60 1.39
C ASP A 29 18.30 -8.35 2.13
N ASP A 30 17.47 -7.66 2.92
CA ASP A 30 16.36 -8.30 3.63
C ASP A 30 15.33 -8.90 2.66
N LEU A 31 14.99 -8.17 1.58
CA LEU A 31 14.10 -8.66 0.52
C LEU A 31 14.66 -9.91 -0.15
N THR A 32 15.90 -9.84 -0.62
CA THR A 32 16.52 -10.96 -1.36
C THR A 32 16.77 -12.18 -0.48
N LYS A 33 17.17 -11.97 0.78
CA LYS A 33 17.33 -13.01 1.81
C LYS A 33 16.04 -13.79 2.02
N TRP A 34 14.89 -13.11 1.99
CA TRP A 34 13.58 -13.72 2.19
C TRP A 34 12.86 -14.09 0.89
N GLY A 35 13.60 -14.26 -0.21
CA GLY A 35 13.07 -14.90 -1.43
C GLY A 35 12.43 -13.96 -2.43
N TYR A 36 12.58 -12.64 -2.24
CA TYR A 36 12.09 -11.65 -3.19
C TYR A 36 13.08 -11.41 -4.33
N THR A 37 12.56 -11.25 -5.54
CA THR A 37 13.28 -10.78 -6.72
C THR A 37 12.67 -9.48 -7.19
N PHE A 38 13.50 -8.60 -7.75
CA PHE A 38 13.02 -7.35 -8.32
C PHE A 38 12.09 -7.61 -9.52
N ASP A 39 10.98 -6.89 -9.60
CA ASP A 39 10.03 -6.88 -10.71
C ASP A 39 10.46 -5.79 -11.70
N THR A 40 11.21 -6.19 -12.72
CA THR A 40 11.72 -5.25 -13.75
C THR A 40 10.62 -4.63 -14.59
N GLU A 41 9.47 -5.29 -14.71
CA GLU A 41 8.32 -4.80 -15.47
C GLU A 41 7.54 -3.72 -14.71
N ALA A 42 7.82 -3.49 -13.42
CA ALA A 42 7.04 -2.54 -12.62
C ALA A 42 7.21 -1.10 -13.11
N GLY A 43 8.46 -0.69 -13.42
CA GLY A 43 8.75 0.61 -14.01
C GLY A 43 8.13 0.73 -15.40
N GLU A 44 8.44 -0.23 -16.29
CA GLU A 44 7.93 -0.27 -17.67
C GLU A 44 6.40 -0.21 -17.74
N ALA A 45 5.70 -0.87 -16.82
CA ALA A 45 4.24 -0.86 -16.79
C ALA A 45 3.67 0.49 -16.32
N PHE A 46 4.28 1.11 -15.31
CA PHE A 46 3.87 2.45 -14.88
C PHE A 46 4.15 3.47 -15.97
N GLU A 47 5.34 3.38 -16.59
CA GLU A 47 5.68 4.15 -17.79
C GLU A 47 4.64 3.87 -18.87
N SER A 48 4.26 2.65 -19.21
CA SER A 48 3.27 2.42 -20.27
C SER A 48 1.83 2.85 -19.94
N GLY A 49 1.58 3.65 -18.90
CA GLY A 49 0.27 4.19 -18.54
C GLY A 49 -0.65 3.17 -17.88
N THR A 50 -0.11 2.09 -17.32
CA THR A 50 -0.92 1.08 -16.60
C THR A 50 -0.98 1.34 -15.09
N GLY A 51 -0.46 2.49 -14.65
CA GLY A 51 -0.44 2.91 -13.26
C GLY A 51 -1.83 3.21 -12.70
N PRO A 52 -1.94 3.47 -11.38
CA PRO A 52 -3.19 3.94 -10.79
C PRO A 52 -3.57 5.33 -11.29
N GLU A 53 -4.81 5.47 -11.76
CA GLU A 53 -5.44 6.71 -12.28
C GLU A 53 -5.73 7.75 -11.18
N ILE A 54 -4.70 8.25 -10.49
CA ILE A 54 -4.85 9.14 -9.31
C ILE A 54 -4.39 10.59 -9.58
N ASP A 55 -4.12 10.95 -10.83
CA ASP A 55 -3.59 12.25 -11.26
C ASP A 55 -4.38 13.45 -10.78
N ASP A 56 -5.71 13.39 -10.88
CA ASP A 56 -6.58 14.49 -10.44
C ASP A 56 -6.44 14.76 -8.95
N ALA A 57 -6.26 13.70 -8.16
CA ALA A 57 -6.01 13.79 -6.74
C ALA A 57 -4.66 14.44 -6.45
N MET A 58 -3.62 13.95 -7.11
CA MET A 58 -2.25 14.44 -6.90
C MET A 58 -2.10 15.90 -7.36
N ARG A 59 -2.63 16.24 -8.54
CA ARG A 59 -2.66 17.60 -9.07
C ARG A 59 -3.35 18.57 -8.12
N SER A 60 -4.49 18.17 -7.54
CA SER A 60 -5.22 18.99 -6.56
C SER A 60 -4.47 19.19 -5.25
N LEU A 61 -3.59 18.26 -4.88
CA LEU A 61 -2.71 18.36 -3.71
C LEU A 61 -1.40 19.11 -4.01
N GLY A 62 -1.20 19.56 -5.25
CA GLY A 62 0.05 20.18 -5.71
C GLY A 62 1.22 19.19 -5.77
N ILE A 63 0.93 17.90 -5.89
CA ILE A 63 1.94 16.85 -6.08
C ILE A 63 2.10 16.64 -7.58
N ARG A 64 3.33 16.80 -8.07
CA ARG A 64 3.71 16.39 -9.42
C ARG A 64 3.67 14.86 -9.46
N TYR A 65 2.74 14.33 -10.24
CA TYR A 65 2.51 12.90 -10.42
C TYR A 65 2.43 12.59 -11.92
N ASP A 66 3.39 13.11 -12.68
CA ASP A 66 3.56 12.71 -14.07
C ASP A 66 4.00 11.25 -14.13
N GLU A 67 3.33 10.47 -14.98
CA GLU A 67 3.77 9.11 -15.35
C GLU A 67 5.01 9.15 -16.25
N PHE A 68 5.34 10.34 -16.80
CA PHE A 68 6.44 10.55 -17.73
C PHE A 68 7.09 11.94 -17.64
N ASP A 69 8.35 11.94 -17.24
CA ASP A 69 9.50 12.52 -17.97
C ASP A 69 10.76 11.88 -17.34
N ASP A 70 11.91 11.84 -18.03
CA ASP A 70 13.16 11.25 -17.48
C ASP A 70 13.63 11.89 -16.15
N ASP A 71 12.96 12.97 -15.70
CA ASP A 71 13.16 13.72 -14.46
C ASP A 71 11.90 13.80 -13.56
N GLY A 72 10.95 12.88 -13.74
CA GLY A 72 9.75 12.75 -12.92
C GLY A 72 10.09 12.40 -11.46
N PRO A 73 9.27 12.84 -10.47
CA PRO A 73 9.54 12.59 -9.05
C PRO A 73 9.04 11.22 -8.57
N ASN A 74 8.40 10.44 -9.46
CA ASN A 74 7.83 9.13 -9.17
C ASN A 74 8.84 8.02 -9.48
N TYR A 75 9.13 7.19 -8.49
CA TYR A 75 10.00 6.03 -8.61
C TYR A 75 9.22 4.76 -8.33
N VAL A 76 9.22 3.82 -9.26
CA VAL A 76 8.51 2.55 -9.09
C VAL A 76 9.46 1.49 -8.57
N THR A 77 9.03 0.80 -7.51
CA THR A 77 9.71 -0.35 -6.95
C THR A 77 8.77 -1.54 -7.00
N GLY A 78 9.24 -2.64 -7.58
CA GLY A 78 8.46 -3.85 -7.67
C GLY A 78 9.22 -5.06 -7.14
N TRP A 79 8.52 -5.94 -6.42
CA TRP A 79 9.09 -7.12 -5.78
C TRP A 79 8.15 -8.32 -5.89
N TYR A 80 8.75 -9.46 -6.22
CA TYR A 80 8.11 -10.76 -6.36
C TYR A 80 8.68 -11.79 -5.39
N HIS A 81 7.84 -12.46 -4.61
CA HIS A 81 8.27 -13.59 -3.80
C HIS A 81 8.35 -14.88 -4.65
N SER A 82 9.44 -14.99 -5.42
CA SER A 82 9.63 -15.96 -6.51
C SER A 82 10.66 -17.04 -6.21
N LYS A 83 11.45 -16.92 -5.14
CA LYS A 83 12.49 -17.87 -4.76
C LYS A 83 12.14 -18.63 -3.49
N GLN A 84 12.42 -19.93 -3.48
CA GLN A 84 12.43 -20.71 -2.25
C GLN A 84 13.61 -20.30 -1.38
N THR A 85 13.38 -20.14 -0.08
CA THR A 85 14.45 -19.91 0.90
C THR A 85 14.39 -20.91 2.05
N MET A 86 15.44 -20.94 2.86
CA MET A 86 15.50 -21.73 4.09
C MET A 86 16.02 -20.87 5.23
N HIS A 87 15.24 -20.78 6.32
CA HIS A 87 15.64 -20.09 7.54
C HIS A 87 15.34 -20.98 8.73
N ASN A 88 16.30 -21.16 9.64
CA ASN A 88 16.14 -21.99 10.84
C ASN A 88 15.63 -23.41 10.54
N ASN A 89 16.14 -24.03 9.47
CA ASN A 89 15.71 -25.35 8.95
C ASN A 89 14.25 -25.43 8.49
N VAL A 90 13.56 -24.30 8.35
CA VAL A 90 12.23 -24.21 7.76
C VAL A 90 12.40 -23.79 6.30
N VAL A 91 11.80 -24.55 5.39
CA VAL A 91 11.74 -24.22 3.96
C VAL A 91 10.53 -23.33 3.72
N TYR A 92 10.75 -22.22 3.02
CA TYR A 92 9.70 -21.29 2.60
C TYR A 92 9.60 -21.34 1.08
N PRO A 93 8.61 -22.05 0.50
CA PRO A 93 8.41 -22.10 -0.94
C PRO A 93 8.02 -20.73 -1.50
N PRO A 94 8.28 -20.46 -2.79
CA PRO A 94 7.83 -19.23 -3.43
C PRO A 94 6.31 -19.16 -3.44
N THR A 95 5.76 -18.00 -3.07
CA THR A 95 4.31 -17.79 -2.98
C THR A 95 3.77 -17.02 -4.17
N GLN A 96 4.63 -16.47 -5.02
CA GLN A 96 4.27 -15.56 -6.11
C GLN A 96 3.57 -14.27 -5.63
N ALA A 97 3.80 -13.85 -4.38
CA ALA A 97 3.37 -12.54 -3.91
C ALA A 97 3.99 -11.44 -4.77
N ARG A 98 3.21 -10.39 -5.07
CA ARG A 98 3.64 -9.25 -5.88
C ARG A 98 3.33 -7.95 -5.16
N PHE A 99 4.35 -7.14 -4.99
CA PHE A 99 4.26 -5.79 -4.43
C PHE A 99 4.80 -4.80 -5.44
N ARG A 100 3.97 -3.86 -5.90
CA ARG A 100 4.43 -2.69 -6.68
C ARG A 100 4.08 -1.44 -5.90
N THR A 101 5.09 -0.60 -5.68
CA THR A 101 4.99 0.63 -4.89
C THR A 101 5.60 1.77 -5.68
N ILE A 102 4.82 2.84 -5.87
CA ILE A 102 5.28 4.10 -6.44
C ILE A 102 5.68 5.00 -5.27
N VAL A 103 6.86 5.59 -5.35
CA VAL A 103 7.44 6.45 -4.32
C VAL A 103 7.70 7.82 -4.91
N ASN A 104 7.19 8.86 -4.26
CA ASN A 104 7.40 10.24 -4.65
C ASN A 104 7.98 11.04 -3.47
N PRO A 105 9.33 11.07 -3.33
CA PRO A 105 10.00 11.75 -2.24
C PRO A 105 9.78 13.27 -2.23
N GLU A 106 9.56 13.87 -3.40
CA GLU A 106 9.32 15.31 -3.55
C GLU A 106 7.97 15.72 -2.96
N GLY A 107 6.90 15.01 -3.33
CA GLY A 107 5.53 15.23 -2.87
C GLY A 107 5.23 14.65 -1.49
N GLY A 108 6.08 13.78 -0.96
CA GLY A 108 5.82 13.10 0.31
C GLY A 108 4.81 11.97 0.17
N LEU A 109 4.84 11.23 -0.95
CA LEU A 109 3.78 10.29 -1.32
C LEU A 109 4.34 8.87 -1.51
N ILE A 110 3.57 7.89 -1.03
CA ILE A 110 3.74 6.47 -1.35
C ILE A 110 2.42 5.96 -1.89
N VAL A 111 2.45 5.23 -3.00
CA VAL A 111 1.27 4.58 -3.58
C VAL A 111 1.52 3.07 -3.61
N GLY A 112 0.76 2.31 -2.82
CA GLY A 112 0.68 0.87 -2.94
C GLY A 112 -0.21 0.51 -4.12
N TRP A 113 0.39 0.34 -5.30
CA TRP A 113 -0.28 0.00 -6.55
C TRP A 113 -0.71 -1.47 -6.58
N LEU A 114 0.21 -2.41 -6.39
CA LEU A 114 -0.13 -3.83 -6.26
C LEU A 114 0.25 -4.35 -4.88
N LYS A 115 -0.69 -5.01 -4.20
CA LYS A 115 -0.53 -5.53 -2.83
C LYS A 115 -0.99 -6.98 -2.67
N TYR A 116 -0.59 -7.85 -3.61
CA TYR A 116 -0.90 -9.28 -3.56
C TYR A 116 -0.04 -10.00 -2.53
N GLY A 117 -0.54 -10.07 -1.29
CA GLY A 117 0.17 -10.66 -0.16
C GLY A 117 0.38 -12.18 -0.25
N LEU A 118 1.35 -12.68 0.53
CA LEU A 118 1.85 -14.05 0.46
C LEU A 118 0.81 -15.10 0.80
N LYS A 119 -0.08 -14.80 1.76
CA LYS A 119 -1.17 -15.71 2.14
C LYS A 119 -2.19 -15.86 1.02
N PHE A 120 -2.51 -14.77 0.33
CA PHE A 120 -3.47 -14.79 -0.77
C PHE A 120 -2.88 -15.55 -1.96
N MET A 121 -1.70 -15.14 -2.42
CA MET A 121 -1.07 -15.78 -3.60
C MET A 121 -0.71 -17.24 -3.34
N GLY A 122 -0.15 -17.57 -2.17
CA GLY A 122 0.18 -18.95 -1.80
C GLY A 122 -1.04 -19.87 -1.74
N ALA A 123 -2.21 -19.38 -1.33
CA ALA A 123 -3.45 -20.15 -1.31
C ALA A 123 -4.01 -20.45 -2.71
N ASN A 124 -3.64 -19.66 -3.71
CA ASN A 124 -4.04 -19.81 -5.12
C ASN A 124 -3.10 -20.72 -5.93
N LEU A 125 -1.97 -21.16 -5.37
CA LEU A 125 -1.05 -22.09 -6.02
C LEU A 125 -1.53 -23.55 -5.94
N ASN A 126 -1.05 -24.38 -6.88
CA ASN A 126 -1.24 -25.83 -6.87
C ASN A 126 0.13 -26.56 -6.94
N PRO A 127 0.62 -27.18 -5.85
CA PRO A 127 0.00 -27.26 -4.53
C PRO A 127 -0.04 -25.91 -3.80
N ARG A 128 -0.99 -25.75 -2.86
CA ARG A 128 -1.10 -24.55 -2.03
C ARG A 128 0.15 -24.37 -1.16
N VAL A 129 0.62 -23.14 -1.03
CA VAL A 129 1.74 -22.77 -0.16
C VAL A 129 1.20 -22.07 1.09
N THR A 130 1.31 -22.74 2.24
CA THR A 130 0.87 -22.23 3.55
C THR A 130 2.01 -21.81 4.46
N GLN A 131 3.24 -22.26 4.17
CA GLN A 131 4.44 -21.89 4.90
C GLN A 131 4.98 -20.56 4.37
N ILE A 132 4.73 -19.47 5.11
CA ILE A 132 5.03 -18.09 4.70
C ILE A 132 6.21 -17.55 5.52
N PRO A 133 7.18 -16.84 4.91
CA PRO A 133 8.31 -16.23 5.60
C PRO A 133 7.89 -15.15 6.61
N GLU A 134 8.82 -14.73 7.46
CA GLU A 134 8.57 -13.62 8.40
C GLU A 134 8.45 -12.28 7.67
N PHE A 135 9.29 -12.04 6.65
CA PHE A 135 9.19 -10.89 5.75
C PHE A 135 8.03 -11.09 4.77
N LYS A 136 6.84 -10.61 5.15
CA LYS A 136 5.59 -10.87 4.40
C LYS A 136 4.67 -9.67 4.25
N ASN A 137 4.94 -8.58 4.97
CA ASN A 137 4.06 -7.42 4.98
C ASN A 137 4.49 -6.42 3.92
N TRP A 138 3.52 -5.84 3.22
CA TRP A 138 3.80 -4.74 2.28
C TRP A 138 4.39 -3.52 2.97
N ALA A 139 4.06 -3.27 4.24
CA ALA A 139 4.58 -2.15 5.03
C ALA A 139 6.12 -2.11 5.06
N ASP A 140 6.76 -3.25 5.30
CA ASP A 140 8.23 -3.37 5.29
C ASP A 140 8.80 -3.10 3.89
N VAL A 141 8.17 -3.65 2.84
CA VAL A 141 8.57 -3.43 1.44
C VAL A 141 8.49 -1.96 1.06
N ALA A 142 7.36 -1.32 1.37
CA ALA A 142 7.11 0.09 1.07
C ALA A 142 8.05 1.01 1.86
N HIS A 143 8.34 0.67 3.12
CA HIS A 143 9.32 1.38 3.93
C HIS A 143 10.72 1.33 3.32
N LEU A 144 11.21 0.13 2.98
CA LEU A 144 12.52 -0.02 2.38
C LEU A 144 12.62 0.73 1.04
N SER A 145 11.56 0.71 0.23
CA SER A 145 11.46 1.50 -1.01
C SER A 145 11.45 3.01 -0.76
N TRP A 146 10.73 3.48 0.26
CA TRP A 146 10.70 4.90 0.63
C TRP A 146 12.09 5.38 1.09
N GLU A 147 12.70 4.65 2.01
CA GLU A 147 14.02 4.96 2.54
C GLU A 147 15.08 5.05 1.44
N ILE A 148 15.18 4.03 0.59
CA ILE A 148 16.20 4.00 -0.46
C ILE A 148 16.01 5.15 -1.45
N MET A 149 14.77 5.44 -1.86
CA MET A 149 14.51 6.50 -2.84
C MET A 149 14.78 7.88 -2.24
N CYS A 150 14.31 8.17 -1.02
CA CYS A 150 14.67 9.41 -0.33
C CYS A 150 16.18 9.60 -0.23
N ARG A 151 16.93 8.53 0.09
CA ARG A 151 18.39 8.58 0.17
C ARG A 151 19.03 8.84 -1.20
N MET A 152 18.57 8.17 -2.26
CA MET A 152 19.11 8.32 -3.61
C MET A 152 18.92 9.73 -4.17
N VAL A 153 17.77 10.36 -3.91
CA VAL A 153 17.46 11.71 -4.41
C VAL A 153 17.76 12.85 -3.42
N GLY A 154 18.36 12.53 -2.27
CA GLY A 154 18.73 13.51 -1.25
C GLY A 154 17.54 14.26 -0.64
N ARG A 155 16.44 13.55 -0.35
CA ARG A 155 15.23 14.09 0.30
C ARG A 155 15.11 13.60 1.74
N ASP A 156 14.56 14.45 2.62
CA ASP A 156 14.28 14.05 4.00
C ASP A 156 13.13 13.05 4.01
N ALA A 157 13.41 11.82 4.44
CA ALA A 157 12.41 10.76 4.49
C ALA A 157 11.32 11.01 5.52
N ARG A 158 11.50 11.97 6.43
CA ARG A 158 10.44 12.46 7.33
C ARG A 158 9.42 13.34 6.60
N ASN A 159 9.60 13.67 5.32
CA ASN A 159 8.61 14.39 4.51
C ASN A 159 7.45 13.50 4.01
N LEU A 160 7.29 12.28 4.52
CA LEU A 160 6.11 11.48 4.19
C LEU A 160 4.82 12.19 4.67
N ARG A 161 3.91 12.42 3.73
CA ARG A 161 2.64 13.14 3.91
C ARG A 161 1.44 12.27 3.59
N TYR A 162 1.56 11.38 2.60
CA TYR A 162 0.44 10.59 2.10
C TYR A 162 0.87 9.14 1.83
N ILE A 163 0.04 8.20 2.26
CA ILE A 163 0.12 6.80 1.86
C ILE A 163 -1.19 6.48 1.14
N VAL A 164 -1.12 6.12 -0.13
CA VAL A 164 -2.28 5.75 -0.96
C VAL A 164 -2.30 4.23 -1.13
N SER A 165 -3.44 3.63 -0.85
CA SER A 165 -3.77 2.28 -1.29
C SER A 165 -4.58 2.41 -2.56
N ALA A 166 -3.95 2.07 -3.67
CA ALA A 166 -4.56 2.20 -4.98
C ALA A 166 -5.29 0.92 -5.42
N ASP A 167 -6.27 1.11 -6.30
CA ASP A 167 -6.98 0.07 -7.05
C ASP A 167 -7.43 -1.10 -6.16
N ILE A 168 -8.17 -0.77 -5.10
CA ILE A 168 -8.55 -1.74 -4.07
C ILE A 168 -9.59 -2.74 -4.62
N TYR A 169 -9.21 -4.02 -4.63
CA TYR A 169 -10.06 -5.15 -5.07
C TYR A 169 -10.33 -6.21 -3.98
N ASN A 170 -9.85 -6.02 -2.74
CA ASN A 170 -10.08 -7.01 -1.68
C ASN A 170 -11.42 -6.78 -0.98
N SER A 171 -12.24 -7.83 -0.92
CA SER A 171 -13.62 -7.77 -0.43
C SER A 171 -13.77 -7.27 1.00
N GLU A 172 -12.81 -7.56 1.89
CA GLU A 172 -12.83 -7.05 3.27
C GLU A 172 -12.76 -5.53 3.31
N THR A 173 -11.83 -4.90 2.58
CA THR A 173 -11.76 -3.43 2.54
C THR A 173 -12.95 -2.83 1.81
N GLU A 174 -13.39 -3.43 0.70
CA GLU A 174 -14.56 -2.97 -0.04
C GLU A 174 -15.83 -2.94 0.83
N ALA A 175 -16.08 -4.00 1.60
CA ALA A 175 -17.22 -4.05 2.51
C ALA A 175 -17.13 -2.97 3.60
N LEU A 176 -15.92 -2.68 4.12
CA LEU A 176 -15.71 -1.63 5.12
C LEU A 176 -15.88 -0.22 4.52
N ILE A 177 -15.50 -0.01 3.26
CA ILE A 177 -15.78 1.23 2.51
C ILE A 177 -17.29 1.40 2.34
N ALA A 178 -17.99 0.38 1.83
CA ALA A 178 -19.43 0.42 1.64
C ALA A 178 -20.16 0.70 2.97
N HIS A 179 -19.73 0.05 4.07
CA HIS A 179 -20.23 0.31 5.42
C HIS A 179 -20.00 1.78 5.84
N SER A 180 -18.78 2.30 5.64
CA SER A 180 -18.42 3.68 6.01
C SER A 180 -19.23 4.72 5.23
N LEU A 181 -19.62 4.40 4.00
CA LEU A 181 -20.47 5.22 3.14
C LEU A 181 -21.97 5.02 3.42
N GLN A 182 -22.34 4.18 4.39
CA GLN A 182 -23.72 3.80 4.70
C GLN A 182 -24.47 3.24 3.48
N SER A 183 -23.74 2.53 2.61
CA SER A 183 -24.27 1.89 1.42
C SER A 183 -24.46 0.38 1.65
N THR A 184 -25.38 -0.22 0.92
CA THR A 184 -25.49 -1.68 0.84
C THR A 184 -24.40 -2.20 -0.08
N TRP A 185 -23.60 -3.16 0.40
CA TRP A 185 -22.63 -3.88 -0.43
C TRP A 185 -23.35 -4.97 -1.24
N THR A 186 -23.28 -4.89 -2.57
CA THR A 186 -23.82 -5.82 -3.58
C THR A 186 -22.78 -5.96 -4.68
N ASP A 187 -22.79 -7.00 -5.52
CA ASP A 187 -21.74 -7.18 -6.54
C ASP A 187 -21.59 -5.95 -7.48
N ASP A 188 -22.68 -5.26 -7.82
CA ASP A 188 -22.68 -4.07 -8.69
C ASP A 188 -22.55 -2.73 -7.93
N TRP A 189 -22.17 -2.76 -6.64
CA TRP A 189 -22.20 -1.57 -5.80
C TRP A 189 -21.28 -0.46 -6.31
N LYS A 190 -20.14 -0.83 -6.93
CA LYS A 190 -19.15 0.11 -7.46
C LYS A 190 -19.72 0.96 -8.59
N ASP A 191 -20.41 0.38 -9.57
CA ASP A 191 -20.86 1.10 -10.76
C ASP A 191 -21.89 2.20 -10.46
N THR A 192 -22.74 1.94 -9.47
CA THR A 192 -23.76 2.91 -9.02
C THR A 192 -23.17 3.94 -8.08
N MET A 193 -22.24 3.53 -7.22
CA MET A 193 -21.70 4.38 -6.17
C MET A 193 -20.55 5.26 -6.66
N CYS A 194 -19.60 4.71 -7.42
CA CYS A 194 -18.35 5.38 -7.74
C CYS A 194 -18.51 6.63 -8.62
N LYS A 195 -19.54 6.66 -9.47
CA LYS A 195 -19.96 7.87 -10.19
C LYS A 195 -20.22 9.07 -9.27
N ARG A 196 -20.54 8.84 -8.00
CA ARG A 196 -20.79 9.92 -7.02
C ARG A 196 -19.51 10.39 -6.34
N TRP A 197 -18.52 9.53 -6.22
CA TRP A 197 -17.35 9.70 -5.35
C TRP A 197 -16.03 9.81 -6.10
N GLU A 198 -16.05 10.36 -7.32
CA GLU A 198 -14.84 10.86 -7.97
C GLU A 198 -14.11 11.90 -7.10
N TRP A 199 -12.84 12.20 -7.42
CA TRP A 199 -12.01 13.10 -6.62
C TRP A 199 -12.66 14.45 -6.26
N LYS A 200 -13.39 15.06 -7.21
CA LYS A 200 -14.13 16.32 -7.00
C LYS A 200 -15.14 16.25 -5.85
N ASN A 201 -15.67 15.04 -5.57
CA ASN A 201 -16.67 14.75 -4.56
C ASN A 201 -16.14 13.84 -3.45
N LYS A 202 -14.82 13.62 -3.36
CA LYS A 202 -14.20 12.72 -2.36
C LYS A 202 -14.76 12.88 -0.94
N VAL A 203 -14.72 11.80 -0.17
CA VAL A 203 -15.09 11.82 1.25
C VAL A 203 -13.85 11.81 2.12
N GLU A 204 -13.90 12.55 3.22
CA GLU A 204 -12.84 12.60 4.19
C GLU A 204 -13.38 12.31 5.60
N TRP A 205 -12.64 11.52 6.35
CA TRP A 205 -12.94 11.15 7.72
C TRP A 205 -11.71 11.39 8.58
N ASP A 206 -11.84 12.20 9.63
CA ASP A 206 -10.77 12.45 10.59
C ASP A 206 -10.77 11.43 11.74
N SER A 207 -9.71 11.47 12.55
CA SER A 207 -9.48 10.57 13.67
C SER A 207 -10.55 10.58 14.77
N SER A 208 -11.53 11.49 14.73
CA SER A 208 -12.66 11.51 15.67
C SER A 208 -13.89 10.73 15.18
N SER A 209 -13.87 10.24 13.93
CA SER A 209 -14.98 9.52 13.31
C SER A 209 -14.84 8.00 13.40
N GLU A 210 -15.98 7.30 13.49
CA GLU A 210 -16.03 5.83 13.44
C GLU A 210 -15.52 5.30 12.10
N GLN A 211 -15.82 5.99 11.00
CA GLN A 211 -15.40 5.60 9.65
C GLN A 211 -13.89 5.62 9.50
N PHE A 212 -13.21 6.58 10.14
CA PHE A 212 -11.76 6.58 10.21
C PHE A 212 -11.23 5.33 10.89
N GLU A 213 -11.76 4.95 12.06
CA GLU A 213 -11.32 3.76 12.80
C GLU A 213 -11.56 2.49 11.99
N VAL A 214 -12.73 2.38 11.36
CA VAL A 214 -13.13 1.26 10.49
C VAL A 214 -12.15 1.10 9.32
N LEU A 215 -11.85 2.20 8.61
CA LEU A 215 -10.98 2.16 7.44
C LEU A 215 -9.51 1.99 7.82
N LEU A 216 -9.07 2.54 8.95
CA LEU A 216 -7.73 2.29 9.49
C LEU A 216 -7.56 0.81 9.90
N ALA A 217 -8.61 0.16 10.39
CA ALA A 217 -8.61 -1.26 10.74
C ALA A 217 -8.69 -2.21 9.53
N SER A 218 -9.04 -1.71 8.34
CA SER A 218 -9.09 -2.49 7.10
C SER A 218 -7.71 -3.07 6.73
N PRO A 219 -7.62 -4.15 5.91
CA PRO A 219 -6.34 -4.64 5.41
C PRO A 219 -5.44 -3.56 4.79
N ASN A 220 -6.03 -2.61 4.06
CA ASN A 220 -5.30 -1.50 3.44
C ASN A 220 -4.84 -0.45 4.47
N GLY A 221 -5.72 -0.07 5.40
CA GLY A 221 -5.38 0.86 6.47
C GLY A 221 -4.33 0.32 7.43
N ARG A 222 -4.43 -0.96 7.80
CA ARG A 222 -3.40 -1.64 8.62
C ARG A 222 -2.04 -1.60 7.95
N GLY A 223 -1.96 -1.77 6.64
CA GLY A 223 -0.70 -1.65 5.90
C GLY A 223 -0.05 -0.27 6.04
N ALA A 224 -0.83 0.80 5.89
CA ALA A 224 -0.36 2.17 6.08
C ALA A 224 0.04 2.46 7.54
N ALA A 225 -0.78 2.01 8.51
CA ALA A 225 -0.50 2.19 9.94
C ALA A 225 0.75 1.43 10.39
N PHE A 226 0.88 0.16 9.98
CA PHE A 226 2.04 -0.67 10.30
C PHE A 226 3.34 -0.11 9.75
N MET A 227 3.32 0.55 8.60
CA MET A 227 4.50 1.24 8.08
C MET A 227 5.05 2.28 9.08
N LEU A 228 4.18 3.07 9.71
CA LEU A 228 4.60 4.07 10.70
C LEU A 228 4.94 3.43 12.05
N ILE A 229 4.14 2.47 12.50
CA ILE A 229 4.30 1.80 13.80
C ILE A 229 5.57 0.96 13.83
N GLN A 230 5.84 0.20 12.77
CA GLN A 230 6.96 -0.75 12.72
C GLN A 230 8.28 -0.09 12.35
N HIS A 231 8.27 1.12 11.80
CA HIS A 231 9.49 1.87 11.51
C HIS A 231 9.47 3.22 12.24
N LYS A 232 8.97 3.23 13.49
CA LYS A 232 8.87 4.45 14.31
C LYS A 232 10.24 5.05 14.63
N SER A 233 11.32 4.26 14.65
CA SER A 233 12.67 4.80 14.80
C SER A 233 13.09 5.67 13.62
N PHE A 234 12.55 5.38 12.43
CA PHE A 234 12.79 6.11 11.19
C PHE A 234 11.84 7.30 11.03
N TYR A 235 10.53 7.09 11.19
CA TYR A 235 9.52 8.14 10.98
C TYR A 235 9.41 9.10 12.18
N GLY A 236 9.66 8.61 13.39
CA GLY A 236 9.45 9.28 14.67
C GLY A 236 8.21 8.74 15.39
N GLU A 237 8.32 8.56 16.71
CA GLU A 237 7.28 7.92 17.56
C GLU A 237 5.93 8.63 17.58
N LYS A 238 5.86 9.87 17.12
CA LYS A 238 4.64 10.69 17.10
C LYS A 238 3.95 10.75 15.74
N ARG A 239 4.55 10.16 14.70
CA ARG A 239 3.93 10.17 13.37
C ARG A 239 2.69 9.30 13.39
N THR A 240 1.56 9.90 13.02
CA THR A 240 0.25 9.26 13.02
C THR A 240 -0.45 9.44 11.70
N ILE A 241 -1.48 8.63 11.49
CA ILE A 241 -2.51 8.91 10.48
C ILE A 241 -3.64 9.62 11.21
N ASP A 242 -4.10 10.76 10.72
CA ASP A 242 -5.19 11.55 11.36
C ASP A 242 -6.40 11.79 10.46
N LYS A 243 -6.27 11.47 9.16
CA LYS A 243 -7.35 11.55 8.20
C LYS A 243 -7.25 10.44 7.16
N VAL A 244 -8.41 9.94 6.75
CA VAL A 244 -8.58 9.04 5.60
C VAL A 244 -9.43 9.73 4.55
N THR A 245 -8.96 9.74 3.31
CA THR A 245 -9.72 10.21 2.14
C THR A 245 -10.06 9.03 1.26
N PHE A 246 -11.30 8.94 0.82
CA PHE A 246 -11.80 7.96 -0.12
C PHE A 246 -12.30 8.63 -1.40
N TRP A 247 -11.97 8.04 -2.55
CA TRP A 247 -12.54 8.39 -3.84
C TRP A 247 -12.50 7.18 -4.79
N CYS A 248 -13.23 7.28 -5.89
CA CYS A 248 -13.14 6.35 -7.01
C CYS A 248 -12.49 6.99 -8.23
N THR A 249 -11.90 6.15 -9.07
CA THR A 249 -11.36 6.48 -10.39
C THR A 249 -11.93 5.50 -11.40
N TYR A 250 -11.96 5.87 -12.68
CA TYR A 250 -12.48 5.03 -13.76
C TYR A 250 -11.36 4.76 -14.75
N THR A 251 -11.10 3.50 -15.05
CA THR A 251 -10.18 3.09 -16.10
C THR A 251 -11.01 2.57 -17.27
N PRO A 252 -11.03 3.25 -18.43
CA PRO A 252 -11.69 2.75 -19.63
C PRO A 252 -11.11 1.40 -20.05
N ASP A 253 -11.94 0.53 -20.64
CA ASP A 253 -11.44 -0.63 -21.39
C ASP A 253 -11.12 -0.17 -22.82
N ASP A 254 -9.83 -0.18 -23.17
CA ASP A 254 -9.36 0.29 -24.47
C ASP A 254 -9.80 -0.61 -25.64
N ASP A 255 -10.29 -1.83 -25.35
CA ASP A 255 -10.70 -2.82 -26.35
C ASP A 255 -12.22 -2.86 -26.60
N ASP A 256 -13.04 -2.10 -25.85
CA ASP A 256 -14.50 -2.14 -25.98
C ASP A 256 -15.09 -0.92 -26.73
N GLU A 257 -15.79 -1.21 -27.84
CA GLU A 257 -16.55 -0.21 -28.63
C GLU A 257 -17.73 0.40 -27.83
N GLU A 258 -18.07 -0.16 -26.67
CA GLU A 258 -19.21 0.23 -25.83
C GLU A 258 -18.86 1.20 -24.67
N GLU A 259 -17.61 1.70 -24.58
CA GLU A 259 -17.09 2.53 -23.46
C GLU A 259 -17.25 1.87 -22.07
N GLU A 260 -17.19 0.54 -22.00
CA GLU A 260 -17.11 -0.18 -20.72
C GLU A 260 -15.74 0.05 -20.06
N GLY A 261 -15.66 -0.16 -18.74
CA GLY A 261 -14.47 0.16 -17.97
C GLY A 261 -14.68 -0.13 -16.48
N ILE A 262 -13.59 -0.04 -15.71
CA ILE A 262 -13.54 -0.53 -14.33
C ILE A 262 -13.45 0.64 -13.36
N TRP A 263 -14.35 0.64 -12.37
CA TRP A 263 -14.24 1.54 -11.22
C TRP A 263 -13.22 1.02 -10.20
N ASN A 264 -12.23 1.86 -9.92
CA ASN A 264 -11.16 1.59 -8.98
C ASN A 264 -11.36 2.39 -7.69
N LEU A 265 -11.16 1.73 -6.55
CA LEU A 265 -11.34 2.33 -5.23
C LEU A 265 -10.01 2.76 -4.66
N GLN A 266 -9.96 3.98 -4.13
CA GLN A 266 -8.74 4.60 -3.63
C GLN A 266 -8.91 4.98 -2.16
N LEU A 267 -7.91 4.68 -1.33
CA LEU A 267 -7.81 5.20 0.04
C LEU A 267 -6.49 5.93 0.23
N MET A 268 -6.54 7.19 0.67
CA MET A 268 -5.37 7.98 1.06
C MET A 268 -5.37 8.22 2.56
N PHE A 269 -4.27 7.85 3.21
CA PHE A 269 -4.00 8.06 4.62
C PHE A 269 -3.07 9.27 4.76
N HIS A 270 -3.53 10.28 5.49
CA HIS A 270 -2.79 11.53 5.72
C HIS A 270 -1.89 11.36 6.93
N VAL A 271 -0.58 11.60 6.76
CA VAL A 271 0.43 11.42 7.79
C VAL A 271 0.75 12.75 8.46
N SER A 272 0.52 12.83 9.77
CA SER A 272 0.78 14.02 10.60
C SER A 272 1.93 13.80 11.59
N GLN A 273 2.35 14.87 12.28
CA GLN A 273 3.46 14.87 13.25
C GLN A 273 2.95 14.82 14.70
#